data_AF-A0A6P0DUR6-F1
#
_entry.id   AF-A0A6P0DUR6-F1
#
_cell.length_a   1.000
_cell.length_b   1.000
_cell.length_c   1.000
_cell.angle_alpha   90.00
_cell.angle_beta   90.00
_cell.angle_gamma   90.00
#
_symmetry.space_group_name_H-M   'P 1'
#
loop_
_entity.id
_entity.type
_entity.pdbx_description
1 polymer ?
#
loop_
_entity_poly.entity_id
_entity_poly.type
_entity_poly.pdbx_seq_one_letter_code
_entity_poly.pdbx_strand_id
1 'polypeptide(L)'
;MKLLAVSMMLFMAIPAASLAQSRQPDVPRQIYGMVQVVDATTFEFVKSRQVVRLAGYEAPRLEQTATSAGVGWPAGQVSRAWMILRT
;
A
#
# COMPACT_ATOMS: atom_id res chain seq x y z
N MET A 1 -6.76 -15.15 51.33
CA MET A 1 -7.42 -13.99 50.68
C MET A 1 -6.48 -12.80 50.43
N LYS A 2 -5.49 -12.51 51.28
CA LYS A 2 -4.55 -11.38 51.07
C LYS A 2 -3.59 -11.53 49.87
N LEU A 3 -3.19 -12.76 49.51
CA LEU A 3 -2.28 -13.03 48.36
C LEU A 3 -2.93 -12.78 46.99
N LEU A 4 -4.24 -13.01 46.85
CA LEU A 4 -4.98 -12.74 45.62
C LEU A 4 -5.11 -11.24 45.34
N ALA A 5 -5.23 -10.43 46.39
CA ALA A 5 -5.31 -8.98 46.28
C ALA A 5 -4.00 -8.34 45.78
N VAL A 6 -2.84 -8.89 46.19
CA VAL A 6 -1.53 -8.41 45.75
C VAL A 6 -1.26 -8.74 44.29
N SER A 7 -1.66 -9.94 43.83
CA SER A 7 -1.54 -10.34 42.42
C SER A 7 -2.38 -9.46 41.49
N MET A 8 -3.58 -9.07 41.93
CA MET A 8 -4.48 -8.23 41.12
C MET A 8 -4.02 -6.76 41.02
N MET A 9 -3.25 -6.27 42.00
CA MET A 9 -2.65 -4.93 41.95
C MET A 9 -1.46 -4.84 40.97
N LEU A 10 -0.70 -5.93 40.77
CA LEU A 10 0.42 -5.94 39.81
C LEU A 10 -0.04 -5.83 38.35
N PHE A 11 -1.25 -6.28 38.01
CA PHE A 11 -1.80 -6.17 36.66
C PHE A 11 -2.29 -4.77 36.28
N MET A 12 -2.52 -3.89 37.26
CA MET A 12 -2.94 -2.49 37.00
C MET A 12 -1.77 -1.54 36.69
N ALA A 13 -0.53 -1.99 36.85
CA ALA A 13 0.67 -1.19 36.63
C ALA A 13 1.32 -1.43 35.26
N ILE A 14 0.65 -2.11 34.33
CA ILE A 14 1.10 -2.14 32.94
C ILE A 14 0.69 -0.80 32.34
N PRO A 15 1.61 0.13 32.06
CA PRO A 15 1.24 1.31 31.30
C PRO A 15 0.61 0.79 30.02
N ALA A 16 -0.62 1.22 29.74
CA ALA A 16 -1.15 1.18 28.40
C ALA A 16 -0.21 2.06 27.57
N ALA A 17 0.93 1.49 27.17
CA ALA A 17 1.75 2.00 26.10
C ALA A 17 0.81 1.92 24.91
N SER A 18 0.04 3.00 24.74
CA SER A 18 -0.61 3.36 23.50
C SER A 18 0.45 3.05 22.47
N LEU A 19 0.25 1.95 21.73
CA LEU A 19 1.00 1.65 20.53
C LEU A 19 0.80 2.91 19.71
N ALA A 20 1.77 3.82 19.79
CA ALA A 20 1.72 5.09 19.11
C ALA A 20 1.66 4.66 17.66
N GLN A 21 0.45 4.71 17.10
CA GLN A 21 0.18 4.41 15.71
C GLN A 21 1.23 5.21 14.96
N SER A 22 2.24 4.54 14.42
CA SER A 22 3.39 5.22 13.85
C SER A 22 2.82 6.20 12.84
N ARG A 23 2.94 7.50 13.12
CA ARG A 23 2.40 8.53 12.23
C ARG A 23 2.93 8.20 10.85
N GLN A 24 2.04 7.92 9.90
CA GLN A 24 2.48 7.70 8.53
C GLN A 24 3.32 8.94 8.17
N PRO A 25 4.58 8.77 7.76
CA PRO A 25 5.41 9.91 7.43
C PRO A 25 4.64 10.76 6.42
N ASP A 26 4.57 12.07 6.68
CA ASP A 26 3.85 12.98 5.80
C ASP A 26 4.32 12.73 4.37
N VAL A 27 3.37 12.45 3.46
CA VAL A 27 3.71 12.14 2.07
C VAL A 27 4.46 13.35 1.52
N PRO A 28 5.70 13.18 1.03
CA PRO A 28 6.47 14.29 0.50
C PRO A 28 5.64 15.00 -0.56
N ARG A 29 5.65 16.34 -0.56
CA ARG A 29 4.96 17.14 -1.59
C ARG A 29 5.36 16.72 -3.00
N GLN A 30 6.58 16.20 -3.15
CA GLN A 30 7.09 15.66 -4.39
C GLN A 30 8.13 14.58 -4.12
N ILE A 31 8.11 13.52 -4.94
CA ILE A 31 9.07 12.42 -4.90
C ILE A 31 9.66 12.30 -6.31
N TYR A 32 10.98 12.12 -6.40
CA TYR A 32 11.71 12.02 -7.66
C TYR A 32 12.58 10.77 -7.69
N GLY A 33 12.79 10.21 -8.88
CA GLY A 33 13.72 9.12 -9.09
C GLY A 33 13.26 8.13 -10.14
N MET A 34 14.09 7.10 -10.36
CA MET A 34 13.75 5.98 -11.23
C MET A 34 12.69 5.10 -10.56
N VAL A 35 11.66 4.75 -11.32
CA VAL A 35 10.55 3.93 -10.86
C VAL A 35 10.46 2.63 -11.65
N GLN A 36 9.96 1.59 -11.00
CA GLN A 36 9.49 0.38 -11.63
C GLN A 36 7.95 0.40 -11.62
N VAL A 37 7.34 0.09 -12.76
CA VAL A 37 5.88 -0.04 -12.87
C VAL A 37 5.44 -1.39 -12.31
N VAL A 38 4.69 -1.36 -11.21
CA VAL A 38 4.11 -2.55 -10.57
C VAL A 38 2.82 -2.92 -11.27
N ASP A 39 1.88 -1.97 -11.35
CA ASP A 39 0.63 -2.07 -12.09
C ASP A 39 0.31 -0.70 -12.74
N ALA A 40 -0.87 -0.57 -13.34
CA ALA A 40 -1.25 0.64 -14.06
C ALA A 40 -1.47 1.90 -13.19
N THR A 41 -1.52 1.75 -11.86
CA THR A 41 -1.67 2.84 -10.88
C THR A 41 -0.56 2.87 -9.83
N THR A 42 0.31 1.86 -9.78
CA THR A 42 1.27 1.66 -8.71
C THR A 42 2.70 1.66 -9.24
N PHE A 43 3.56 2.46 -8.60
CA PHE A 43 4.99 2.54 -8.89
C PHE A 43 5.80 2.18 -7.67
N GLU A 44 6.96 1.59 -7.89
CA GLU A 44 7.98 1.38 -6.88
C GLU A 44 9.23 2.22 -7.20
N PHE A 45 9.65 3.09 -6.29
CA PHE A 45 10.90 3.84 -6.43
C PHE A 45 12.08 2.90 -6.16
N VAL A 46 12.97 2.75 -7.15
CA VAL A 46 14.02 1.71 -7.12
C VAL A 46 15.00 1.90 -5.95
N LYS A 47 15.36 3.14 -5.63
CA LYS A 47 16.34 3.44 -4.57
C LYS A 47 15.75 3.32 -3.17
N SER A 48 14.56 3.86 -2.93
CA SER A 48 13.92 3.87 -1.61
C SER A 48 13.05 2.65 -1.33
N ARG A 49 12.75 1.85 -2.36
CA ARG A 49 11.75 0.75 -2.33
C ARG A 49 10.37 1.24 -1.87
N GLN A 50 10.11 2.54 -2.03
CA GLN A 50 8.83 3.14 -1.66
C GLN A 50 7.81 2.82 -2.74
N VAL A 51 6.68 2.24 -2.33
CA VAL A 51 5.55 1.98 -3.21
C VAL A 51 4.57 3.14 -3.10
N VAL A 52 4.20 3.71 -4.24
CA VAL A 52 3.22 4.79 -4.33
C VAL A 52 2.11 4.40 -5.30
N ARG A 53 0.89 4.84 -5.00
CA ARG A 53 -0.27 4.67 -5.85
C ARG A 53 -0.77 6.04 -6.33
N LEU A 54 -1.14 6.13 -7.60
CA LEU A 54 -1.79 7.30 -8.18
C LEU A 54 -3.14 7.55 -7.50
N ALA A 55 -3.24 8.66 -6.77
CA ALA A 55 -4.46 9.05 -6.09
C ALA A 55 -5.52 9.53 -7.10
N GLY A 56 -6.76 9.09 -6.93
CA GLY A 56 -7.90 9.50 -7.78
C GLY A 56 -7.98 8.79 -9.14
N TYR A 57 -7.06 7.87 -9.44
CA TYR A 57 -7.08 7.06 -10.65
C TYR A 57 -7.42 5.61 -10.33
N GLU A 58 -8.22 5.01 -11.21
CA GLU A 58 -8.49 3.58 -11.22
C GLU A 58 -8.03 2.98 -12.54
N ALA A 59 -7.52 1.75 -12.47
CA ALA A 59 -7.15 0.98 -13.64
C ALA A 59 -7.55 -0.48 -13.43
N PRO A 60 -7.68 -1.26 -14.51
CA PRO A 60 -7.96 -2.69 -14.40
C PRO A 60 -6.90 -3.39 -13.55
N ARG A 61 -7.32 -4.35 -12.72
CA ARG A 61 -6.38 -5.22 -11.99
C ARG A 61 -5.55 -6.03 -12.98
N LEU A 62 -4.36 -6.48 -12.59
CA LEU A 62 -3.41 -7.07 -13.53
C LEU A 62 -3.96 -8.33 -14.24
N GLU A 63 -4.74 -9.12 -13.52
CA GLU A 63 -5.44 -10.32 -13.95
C GLU A 63 -6.77 -10.05 -14.68
N GLN A 64 -7.23 -8.81 -14.67
CA GLN A 64 -8.54 -8.44 -15.21
C GLN A 64 -8.55 -8.52 -16.74
N THR A 65 -9.57 -9.19 -17.25
CA THR A 65 -9.91 -9.24 -18.67
C THR A 65 -11.12 -8.36 -18.97
N ALA A 66 -11.24 -7.92 -20.23
CA ALA A 66 -12.40 -7.21 -20.74
C ALA A 66 -12.80 -7.79 -22.10
N THR A 67 -14.10 -7.83 -22.39
CA THR A 67 -14.61 -8.28 -23.69
C THR A 67 -15.17 -7.09 -24.44
N SER A 68 -14.72 -6.89 -25.68
CA SER A 68 -15.22 -5.86 -26.59
C SER A 68 -15.38 -6.45 -27.98
N ALA A 69 -16.53 -6.19 -28.62
CA ALA A 69 -16.88 -6.75 -29.94
C ALA A 69 -16.69 -8.28 -30.03
N GLY A 70 -17.00 -9.02 -28.96
CA GLY A 70 -16.85 -10.48 -28.90
C GLY A 70 -15.41 -10.98 -28.74
N VAL A 71 -14.43 -10.08 -28.64
CA VAL A 71 -13.01 -10.42 -28.42
C VAL A 71 -12.64 -10.11 -26.98
N GLY A 72 -12.01 -11.08 -26.30
CA GLY A 72 -11.46 -10.90 -24.96
C GLY A 72 -10.04 -10.33 -24.98
N TRP A 73 -9.75 -9.40 -24.08
CA TRP A 73 -8.46 -8.72 -23.98
C TRP A 73 -7.98 -8.70 -22.53
N PRO A 74 -6.67 -8.88 -22.28
CA PRO A 74 -6.11 -8.81 -20.94
C PRO A 74 -5.93 -7.34 -20.51
N ALA A 75 -7.04 -6.68 -20.17
CA ALA A 75 -7.10 -5.24 -19.88
C ALA A 75 -6.05 -4.78 -18.86
N GLY A 76 -5.82 -5.56 -17.80
CA GLY A 76 -4.79 -5.29 -16.80
C GLY A 76 -3.37 -5.25 -17.37
N GLN A 77 -3.01 -6.26 -18.15
CA GLN A 77 -1.69 -6.36 -18.77
C GLN A 77 -1.46 -5.25 -19.79
N VAL A 78 -2.48 -4.95 -20.62
CA VAL A 78 -2.40 -3.88 -21.62
C VAL A 78 -2.21 -2.52 -20.94
N SER A 79 -2.97 -2.25 -19.87
CA SER A 79 -2.86 -0.99 -19.13
C SER A 79 -1.49 -0.83 -18.46
N ARG A 80 -0.96 -1.89 -17.84
CA ARG A 80 0.40 -1.89 -17.28
C ARG A 80 1.47 -1.68 -18.35
N ALA A 81 1.36 -2.38 -19.49
CA ALA A 81 2.30 -2.22 -20.60
C ALA A 81 2.30 -0.79 -21.14
N TRP A 82 1.13 -0.15 -21.22
CA TRP A 82 1.02 1.25 -21.62
C TRP A 82 1.78 2.18 -20.67
N MET A 83 1.66 1.96 -19.36
CA MET A 83 2.41 2.75 -18.36
C MET A 83 3.93 2.57 -18.52
N ILE A 84 4.40 1.32 -18.69
CA ILE A 84 5.83 1.02 -18.90
C ILE A 84 6.40 1.76 -20.13
N LEU A 85 5.62 1.87 -21.22
CA LEU A 85 6.08 2.53 -22.45
C LEU A 85 6.11 4.07 -22.34
N ARG A 86 5.55 4.65 -21.28
CA ARG A 86 5.41 6.10 -21.08
C ARG A 86 6.25 6.65 -19.92
N THR A 87 6.89 5.78 -19.16
CA THR A 87 7.81 6.10 -18.05
C THR A 87 9.24 5.74 -18.42
#